data_AF-E3Q0C6-F1
#
_entry.id   AF-E3Q0C6-F1
#
_cell.length_a   1.000
_cell.length_b   1.000
_cell.length_c   1.000
_cell.angle_alpha   90.00
_cell.angle_beta   90.00
_cell.angle_gamma   90.00
#
_symmetry.space_group_name_H-M   'P 1'
#
loop_
_entity.id
_entity.type
_entity.pdbx_description
1 polymer ?
#
loop_
_entity_poly.entity_id
_entity_poly.type
_entity_poly.pdbx_seq_one_letter_code
_entity_poly.pdbx_strand_id
1 'polypeptide(L)'
;TNCYTSNAWNATICPDGAKCASNCALDGADYSGTYGISTAGNALKLNFVTKKDQTNVGSRTYLMAAGNTTNYQILKLLNKEFTFDVHVSNLPCGLNGAL
;
A
#
# COMPACT_ATOMS: atom_id res chain seq x y z
N THR A 1 -17.40 12.49 -6.87
CA THR A 1 -17.85 11.26 -7.55
C THR A 1 -16.65 10.37 -7.78
N ASN A 2 -16.79 9.05 -7.60
CA ASN A 2 -15.68 8.13 -7.76
C ASN A 2 -15.35 7.90 -9.25
N CYS A 3 -14.06 7.96 -9.58
CA CYS A 3 -13.56 7.53 -10.89
C CYS A 3 -13.54 6.01 -11.03
N TYR A 4 -13.32 5.30 -9.93
CA TYR A 4 -13.24 3.85 -9.86
C TYR A 4 -14.01 3.35 -8.64
N THR A 5 -14.76 2.25 -8.77
CA THR A 5 -15.45 1.61 -7.66
C THR A 5 -15.37 0.10 -7.81
N SER A 6 -14.81 -0.57 -6.80
CA SER A 6 -14.59 -2.02 -6.77
C SER A 6 -13.75 -2.55 -7.94
N ASN A 7 -14.38 -2.87 -9.07
CA ASN A 7 -13.76 -3.49 -10.25
C ASN A 7 -14.08 -2.75 -11.56
N ALA A 8 -14.68 -1.55 -11.50
CA ALA A 8 -15.13 -0.82 -12.67
C ALA A 8 -14.77 0.69 -12.62
N TRP A 9 -14.45 1.23 -13.80
CA TRP A 9 -14.26 2.67 -14.01
C TRP A 9 -15.57 3.35 -14.39
N ASN A 10 -15.75 4.60 -13.96
CA ASN A 10 -16.86 5.44 -14.39
C ASN A 10 -16.62 5.92 -15.83
N ALA A 11 -17.33 5.34 -16.81
CA ALA A 11 -17.12 5.63 -18.24
C ALA A 11 -17.39 7.09 -18.64
N THR A 12 -18.19 7.84 -17.87
CA THR A 12 -18.43 9.27 -18.14
C THR A 12 -17.22 10.13 -17.72
N ILE A 13 -16.56 9.77 -16.62
CA ILE A 13 -15.38 10.50 -16.10
C ILE A 13 -14.09 10.00 -16.77
N CYS A 14 -14.00 8.68 -16.99
CA CYS A 14 -12.85 7.94 -17.51
C CYS A 14 -13.20 7.19 -18.81
N PRO A 15 -13.52 7.88 -19.92
CA PRO A 15 -13.78 7.23 -21.21
C PRO A 15 -12.50 6.72 -21.88
N ASP A 16 -11.34 7.27 -21.52
CA ASP A 16 -10.01 6.86 -21.97
C ASP A 16 -8.97 7.19 -20.89
N GLY A 17 -7.75 6.64 -21.02
CA GLY A 17 -6.71 6.77 -20.00
C GLY A 17 -6.23 8.20 -19.77
N ALA A 18 -6.09 8.99 -20.83
CA ALA A 18 -5.61 10.37 -20.74
C ALA A 18 -6.63 11.27 -20.04
N LYS A 19 -7.92 11.16 -20.41
CA LYS A 19 -8.99 11.90 -19.74
C LYS A 19 -9.17 11.43 -18.30
N CYS A 20 -9.07 10.13 -18.03
CA CYS A 20 -9.16 9.63 -16.66
C CYS A 20 -8.06 10.21 -15.77
N ALA A 21 -6.81 10.20 -16.24
CA ALA A 21 -5.69 10.79 -15.51
C ALA A 21 -5.86 12.31 -15.30
N SER A 22 -6.46 13.04 -16.24
CA SER A 22 -6.73 14.46 -16.08
C SER A 22 -7.93 14.77 -15.16
N ASN A 23 -8.92 13.88 -15.10
CA ASN A 23 -10.19 14.13 -14.39
C ASN A 23 -10.20 13.58 -12.95
N CYS A 24 -9.24 12.73 -12.61
CA CYS A 24 -9.20 11.98 -11.36
C CYS A 24 -7.96 12.32 -10.54
N ALA A 25 -8.07 12.12 -9.24
CA ALA A 25 -6.97 12.30 -8.31
C ALA A 25 -6.83 11.09 -7.40
N LEU A 26 -5.61 10.87 -6.92
CA LEU A 26 -5.33 10.02 -5.77
C LEU A 26 -5.37 10.89 -4.52
N ASP A 27 -6.02 10.39 -3.46
CA ASP A 27 -6.16 11.08 -2.19
C ASP A 27 -5.31 10.41 -1.09
N GLY A 28 -5.28 11.03 0.08
CA GLY A 28 -4.58 10.51 1.25
C GLY A 28 -5.13 9.19 1.78
N ALA A 29 -4.31 8.50 2.58
CA ALA A 29 -4.64 7.20 3.16
C ALA A 29 -4.67 7.28 4.70
N ASP A 30 -5.77 6.81 5.29
CA ASP A 30 -5.83 6.47 6.72
C ASP A 30 -5.20 5.08 6.93
N TYR A 31 -3.87 5.07 7.12
CA TYR A 31 -3.06 3.85 7.20
C TYR A 31 -3.55 2.87 8.27
N SER A 32 -3.84 3.34 9.48
CA SER A 32 -4.23 2.46 10.58
C SER A 32 -5.71 2.07 10.49
N GLY A 33 -6.61 3.02 10.28
CA GLY A 33 -8.05 2.78 10.31
C GLY A 33 -8.58 2.04 9.09
N THR A 34 -8.13 2.40 7.89
CA THR A 34 -8.61 1.78 6.64
C THR A 34 -7.78 0.55 6.27
N TYR A 35 -6.46 0.61 6.43
CA TYR A 35 -5.56 -0.43 5.90
C TYR A 35 -4.95 -1.33 6.98
N GLY A 36 -5.06 -1.00 8.27
CA GLY A 36 -4.48 -1.80 9.35
C GLY A 36 -2.95 -1.83 9.32
N ILE A 37 -2.34 -0.74 8.83
CA ILE A 37 -0.90 -0.54 8.75
C ILE A 37 -0.45 0.28 9.96
N SER A 38 0.59 -0.16 10.64
CA SER A 38 1.19 0.59 11.76
C SER A 38 2.71 0.40 11.80
N THR A 39 3.40 1.38 12.36
CA THR A 39 4.85 1.33 12.61
C THR A 39 5.14 1.63 14.07
N ALA A 40 6.21 1.04 14.59
CA ALA A 40 6.75 1.33 15.92
C ALA A 40 8.27 1.15 15.89
N GLY A 41 9.02 2.24 16.03
CA GLY A 41 10.48 2.22 15.89
C GLY A 41 10.90 1.72 14.50
N ASN A 42 11.57 0.57 14.46
CA ASN A 42 12.05 -0.08 13.24
C ASN A 42 11.09 -1.15 12.68
N ALA A 43 9.93 -1.36 13.29
CA ALA A 43 8.97 -2.40 12.89
C ALA A 43 7.82 -1.84 12.03
N LEU A 44 7.42 -2.62 11.02
CA LEU A 44 6.22 -2.44 10.21
C LEU A 44 5.27 -3.62 10.43
N LYS A 45 4.02 -3.34 10.78
CA LYS A 45 2.97 -4.36 10.92
C LYS A 45 1.86 -4.13 9.90
N LEU A 46 1.51 -5.20 9.18
CA LEU A 46 0.46 -5.22 8.16
C LEU A 46 -0.62 -6.23 8.57
N ASN A 47 -1.84 -5.76 8.83
CA ASN A 47 -2.98 -6.65 9.07
C ASN A 47 -3.57 -7.16 7.75
N PHE A 48 -4.05 -8.40 7.72
CA PHE A 48 -4.61 -8.98 6.49
C PHE A 48 -6.00 -8.45 6.16
N VAL A 49 -6.94 -8.45 7.12
CA VAL A 49 -8.30 -7.92 6.91
C VAL A 49 -8.54 -6.76 7.87
N THR A 50 -8.91 -5.60 7.32
CA THR A 50 -9.27 -4.41 8.10
C THR A 50 -10.68 -3.98 7.71
N LYS A 51 -11.57 -3.83 8.69
CA LYS A 51 -12.97 -3.47 8.48
C LYS A 51 -13.22 -2.06 9.02
N LYS A 52 -13.67 -1.17 8.14
CA LYS A 52 -14.18 0.18 8.47
C LYS A 52 -15.48 0.40 7.69
N ASP A 53 -15.62 1.51 6.98
CA ASP A 53 -16.74 1.77 6.07
C ASP A 53 -16.76 0.78 4.90
N GLN A 54 -15.59 0.24 4.54
CA GLN A 54 -15.40 -0.83 3.57
C GLN A 54 -14.46 -1.89 4.16
N THR A 55 -14.46 -3.09 3.58
CA THR A 55 -13.48 -4.14 3.93
C THR A 55 -12.25 -4.01 3.04
N ASN A 56 -11.08 -3.79 3.65
CA ASN A 56 -9.78 -3.84 2.98
C ASN A 56 -9.12 -5.20 3.20
N VAL A 57 -8.46 -5.73 2.17
CA VAL A 57 -7.73 -7.00 2.20
C VAL A 57 -6.28 -6.77 1.75
N GLY A 58 -5.35 -6.91 2.69
CA GLY A 58 -3.92 -6.75 2.48
C GLY A 58 -3.48 -5.31 2.24
N SER A 59 -2.20 -5.16 1.92
CA SER A 59 -1.58 -3.87 1.61
C SER A 59 -0.27 -4.09 0.87
N ARG A 60 0.15 -3.10 0.08
CA ARG A 60 1.50 -3.00 -0.48
C ARG A 60 2.08 -1.64 -0.15
N THR A 61 3.27 -1.62 0.43
CA THR A 61 3.95 -0.41 0.91
C THR A 61 5.34 -0.30 0.32
N TYR A 62 5.87 0.92 0.23
CA TYR A 62 7.22 1.21 -0.23
C TYR A 62 7.97 1.98 0.85
N LEU A 63 9.26 1.71 1.03
CA LEU A 63 10.11 2.45 1.95
C LEU A 63 10.50 3.81 1.32
N MET A 64 10.15 4.90 1.98
CA MET A 64 10.55 6.26 1.60
C MET A 64 11.97 6.56 2.11
N ALA A 65 12.70 7.41 1.39
CA ALA A 65 14.00 7.88 1.88
C ALA A 65 13.81 8.66 3.18
N ALA A 66 14.75 8.51 4.12
CA ALA A 66 14.64 9.16 5.44
C ALA A 66 14.49 10.68 5.31
N GLY A 67 13.47 11.24 5.98
CA GLY A 67 13.15 12.67 5.91
C GLY A 67 12.56 13.15 4.58
N ASN A 68 12.16 12.24 3.69
CA ASN A 68 11.64 12.56 2.36
C ASN A 68 10.18 12.12 2.19
N THR A 69 9.36 12.95 1.55
CA THR A 69 7.94 12.68 1.26
C THR A 69 7.65 12.39 -0.20
N THR A 70 8.63 12.52 -1.10
CA THR A 70 8.46 12.40 -2.56
C THR A 70 9.38 11.37 -3.21
N ASN A 71 10.38 10.84 -2.48
CA ASN A 71 11.38 9.91 -3.02
C ASN A 71 11.44 8.61 -2.21
N TYR A 72 11.50 7.49 -2.92
CA TYR A 72 11.73 6.18 -2.33
C TYR A 72 13.19 6.00 -1.88
N GLN A 73 13.41 5.14 -0.89
CA GLN A 73 14.74 4.72 -0.49
C GLN A 73 15.30 3.79 -1.56
N ILE A 74 16.33 4.23 -2.28
CA ILE A 74 17.03 3.37 -3.24
C ILE A 74 18.08 2.53 -2.52
N LEU A 75 18.02 1.21 -2.71
CA LEU A 75 18.97 0.25 -2.16
C LEU A 75 19.88 -0.27 -3.28
N LYS A 76 21.19 0.03 -3.21
CA LYS A 76 22.20 -0.48 -4.16
C LYS A 76 22.87 -1.73 -3.56
N LEU A 77 22.26 -2.89 -3.80
CA LEU A 77 22.61 -4.13 -3.09
C LEU A 77 23.77 -4.92 -3.70
N LEU A 78 24.30 -4.54 -4.86
CA LEU A 78 25.43 -5.24 -5.48
C LEU A 78 26.63 -5.27 -4.52
N ASN A 79 27.14 -6.47 -4.22
CA ASN A 79 28.21 -6.73 -3.25
C ASN A 79 27.90 -6.19 -1.83
N LYS A 80 26.63 -6.21 -1.43
CA LYS A 80 26.15 -5.86 -0.08
C LYS A 80 25.14 -6.89 0.41
N GLU A 81 24.86 -6.85 1.70
CA GLU A 81 23.83 -7.65 2.37
C GLU A 81 22.60 -6.77 2.69
N PHE A 82 21.42 -7.38 2.67
CA PHE A 82 20.18 -6.79 3.18
C PHE A 82 19.58 -7.76 4.20
N THR A 83 19.43 -7.31 5.45
CA THR A 83 18.91 -8.12 6.55
C THR A 83 17.63 -7.52 7.10
N PHE A 84 16.72 -8.38 7.55
CA PHE A 84 15.50 -7.99 8.23
C PHE A 84 15.02 -9.13 9.13
N ASP A 85 14.38 -8.76 10.23
CA ASP A 85 13.66 -9.70 11.08
C ASP A 85 12.20 -9.77 10.65
N VAL A 86 11.59 -10.96 10.73
CA VAL A 86 10.20 -11.17 10.37
C VAL A 86 9.50 -12.10 11.35
N HIS A 87 8.27 -11.75 11.72
CA HIS A 87 7.42 -12.56 12.58
C HIS A 87 6.22 -13.12 11.78
N VAL A 88 6.33 -14.38 11.35
CA VAL A 88 5.34 -15.05 10.49
C VAL A 88 4.41 -16.02 11.21
N SER A 89 4.48 -16.13 12.54
CA SER A 89 3.68 -17.10 13.31
C SER A 89 2.16 -16.92 13.17
N ASN A 90 1.72 -15.73 12.78
CA ASN A 90 0.31 -15.38 12.55
C ASN A 90 -0.10 -15.46 11.06
N LEU A 91 0.74 -15.99 10.17
CA LEU A 91 0.44 -16.15 8.75
C LEU A 91 0.09 -17.62 8.43
N PRO A 92 -1.20 -17.98 8.35
CA PRO A 92 -1.61 -19.32 7.93
C PRO A 92 -1.35 -19.57 6.44
N CYS A 93 -1.50 -20.84 6.02
CA CYS A 93 -1.47 -21.23 4.62
C CYS A 93 -2.45 -20.40 3.78
N GLY A 94 -2.06 -20.10 2.54
CA GLY A 94 -2.84 -19.27 1.61
C GLY A 94 -2.56 -17.77 1.71
N LEU A 95 -1.72 -17.33 2.66
CA LEU A 95 -1.23 -15.96 2.74
C LEU A 95 0.23 -15.86 2.31
N ASN A 96 0.62 -14.67 1.84
CA ASN A 96 2.01 -14.36 1.46
C ASN A 96 2.40 -12.97 2.00
N GLY A 97 3.30 -12.95 2.98
CA GLY A 97 3.97 -11.74 3.46
C GLY A 97 5.25 -11.51 2.67
N ALA A 98 5.18 -10.69 1.62
CA ALA A 98 6.29 -10.45 0.71
C ALA A 98 7.10 -9.20 1.12
N LEU A 99 8.43 -9.33 1.09
CA LEU A 99 9.41 -8.25 1.19
C LEU A 99 10.38 -8.31 0.01
#